data_AF-A0A1I7T1M3-F1
#
_entry.id   AF-A0A1I7T1M3-F1
#
_cell.length_a   1.000
_cell.length_b   1.000
_cell.length_c   1.000
_cell.angle_alpha   90.00
_cell.angle_beta   90.00
_cell.angle_gamma   90.00
#
_symmetry.space_group_name_H-M   'P 1'
#
loop_
_entity.id
_entity.type
_entity.pdbx_description
1 polymer ?
#
loop_
_entity_poly.entity_id
_entity_poly.type
_entity_poly.pdbx_seq_one_letter_code
_entity_poly.pdbx_strand_id
1 'polypeptide(L)'
;MRIDKVNGLIGKLETQKSLKKLKHKTDVISISVGAFIGRSNLIIFCAPQFDYPKQIIDVRFLVDQAARVLKTGLESPISASSSLEKLAFGLNRIRGTSKTKVQKLTSLGKEQFLALWQDDMLKVAKWLTYFDEFQQLPDQLKIEILKGIWRVWSRLDRLATTMIGRQNNICQDNMMMLNLEDNQVVIPIGSTQIDLSWMSRYNAHQLRLFGYQYIDEKTEELIQTMTDLQLTDVELTFMMCQLCFHYVGKRYQGVIMEVADRLMEVLSNDIHEYYTKILGTEKYALRISSMMKINNQIQQGIYQRRVKADLMRIFDVFYVEYSDPELFLDA
;
A
#
# COMPACT_ATOMS: atom_id res chain seq x y z
N MET A 1 -21.97 24.95 -21.80
CA MET A 1 -21.65 25.82 -22.96
C MET A 1 -20.61 25.09 -23.82
N ARG A 2 -20.91 24.81 -25.10
CA ARG A 2 -19.98 24.20 -26.09
C ARG A 2 -19.01 25.29 -26.61
N ILE A 3 -17.70 25.02 -26.57
CA ILE A 3 -16.75 24.77 -27.69
C ILE A 3 -16.64 25.98 -28.63
N ASP A 4 -15.47 26.64 -28.74
CA ASP A 4 -14.52 26.32 -29.81
C ASP A 4 -13.02 26.47 -29.44
N LYS A 5 -12.24 25.47 -29.89
CA LYS A 5 -10.80 25.54 -30.20
C LYS A 5 -10.65 26.19 -31.57
N VAL A 6 -9.47 26.79 -31.84
CA VAL A 6 -8.62 26.42 -32.99
C VAL A 6 -7.30 27.21 -32.98
N ASN A 7 -6.20 26.44 -33.00
CA ASN A 7 -4.87 26.61 -33.63
C ASN A 7 -4.06 27.92 -33.40
N GLY A 8 -2.74 27.93 -33.23
CA GLY A 8 -1.69 26.93 -33.35
C GLY A 8 -0.32 27.62 -33.61
N LEU A 9 0.76 26.88 -33.36
CA LEU A 9 2.09 26.93 -34.01
C LEU A 9 3.22 27.89 -33.54
N ILE A 10 4.37 27.23 -33.27
CA ILE A 10 5.79 27.63 -33.44
C ILE A 10 6.32 28.59 -32.36
N GLY A 11 7.49 28.44 -31.73
CA GLY A 11 8.65 27.58 -31.90
C GLY A 11 9.79 28.18 -31.05
N LYS A 12 10.62 27.31 -30.48
CA LYS A 12 11.88 27.52 -29.71
C LYS A 12 12.79 28.63 -30.30
N LEU A 13 13.75 29.28 -29.64
CA LEU A 13 14.61 29.06 -28.47
C LEU A 13 15.40 30.38 -28.32
N GLU A 14 15.73 30.86 -27.12
CA GLU A 14 17.06 31.43 -26.86
C GLU A 14 17.33 31.65 -25.37
N THR A 15 18.44 31.08 -24.93
CA THR A 15 19.01 31.14 -23.59
C THR A 15 19.78 32.44 -23.42
N GLN A 16 19.40 33.29 -22.46
CA GLN A 16 20.36 34.18 -21.81
C GLN A 16 20.16 34.16 -20.29
N LYS A 17 21.18 33.61 -19.63
CA LYS A 17 21.43 33.75 -18.19
C LYS A 17 21.41 35.24 -17.83
N SER A 18 20.51 35.60 -16.92
CA SER A 18 20.62 36.84 -16.17
C SER A 18 20.29 36.52 -14.72
N LEU A 19 21.32 36.55 -13.87
CA LEU A 19 21.24 36.55 -12.42
C LEU A 19 20.35 37.73 -11.97
N LYS A 20 19.04 37.52 -11.84
CA LYS A 20 18.19 38.42 -11.09
C LYS A 20 18.30 38.04 -9.62
N LYS A 21 19.05 38.87 -8.89
CA LYS A 21 19.08 38.95 -7.43
C LYS A 21 17.69 38.65 -6.85
N LEU A 22 17.61 37.65 -5.98
CA LEU A 22 16.51 37.47 -5.04
C LEU A 22 16.36 38.76 -4.22
N LYS A 23 15.55 39.70 -4.71
CA LYS A 23 14.91 40.65 -3.80
C LYS A 23 13.93 39.81 -3.02
N HIS A 24 14.19 39.62 -1.73
CA HIS A 24 13.17 39.23 -0.77
C HIS A 24 12.01 40.23 -0.95
N LYS A 25 11.01 39.84 -1.72
CA LYS A 25 9.69 40.41 -1.59
C LYS A 25 9.24 39.86 -0.24
N THR A 26 9.26 40.69 0.78
CA THR A 26 8.47 40.47 1.97
C THR A 26 7.03 40.48 1.48
N ASP A 27 6.56 39.33 1.00
CA ASP A 27 5.15 39.12 0.79
C ASP A 27 4.54 39.29 2.17
N VAL A 28 3.91 40.45 2.38
CA VAL A 28 3.06 40.68 3.54
C VAL A 28 1.97 39.63 3.41
N ILE A 29 2.13 38.54 4.17
CA ILE A 29 1.13 37.48 4.25
C ILE A 29 -0.15 38.17 4.72
N SER A 30 -1.14 38.25 3.84
CA SER A 30 -2.45 38.80 4.18
C SER A 30 -2.95 38.09 5.42
N ILE A 31 -3.20 38.84 6.50
CA ILE A 31 -3.82 38.31 7.72
C ILE A 31 -5.13 37.65 7.30
N SER A 32 -5.26 36.35 7.58
CA SER A 32 -6.51 35.63 7.35
C SER A 32 -7.63 36.32 8.13
N VAL A 33 -8.87 36.27 7.63
CA VAL A 33 -10.03 36.82 8.37
C VAL A 33 -10.07 36.27 9.80
N GLY A 34 -9.68 35.01 10.00
CA GLY A 34 -9.53 34.39 11.32
C GLY A 34 -8.53 35.11 12.22
N ALA A 35 -7.31 35.35 11.75
CA ALA A 35 -6.29 36.07 12.53
C ALA A 35 -6.68 37.53 12.78
N PHE A 36 -7.40 38.18 11.85
CA PHE A 36 -7.92 39.54 12.03
C PHE A 36 -8.93 39.64 13.19
N ILE A 37 -9.80 38.63 13.34
CA ILE A 37 -10.77 38.56 14.44
C ILE A 37 -10.21 37.89 15.71
N GLY A 38 -8.88 37.74 15.82
CA GLY A 38 -8.22 37.14 16.98
C GLY A 38 -8.37 35.63 17.11
N ARG A 39 -8.88 34.92 16.09
CA ARG A 39 -8.92 33.47 16.04
C ARG A 39 -7.59 32.94 15.54
N SER A 40 -7.00 32.02 16.32
CA SER A 40 -5.78 31.35 15.92
C SER A 40 -6.00 30.57 14.62
N ASN A 41 -5.06 30.68 13.68
CA ASN A 41 -5.04 29.85 12.46
C ASN A 41 -4.59 28.41 12.74
N LEU A 42 -4.18 28.11 13.98
CA LEU A 42 -3.84 26.77 14.38
C LEU A 42 -5.15 25.96 14.49
N ILE A 43 -5.24 24.87 13.72
CA ILE A 43 -6.42 23.98 13.65
C ILE A 43 -6.90 23.54 15.04
N ILE A 44 -5.98 23.44 16.01
CA ILE A 44 -6.23 23.09 17.41
C ILE A 44 -7.28 24.00 18.07
N PHE A 45 -7.32 25.30 17.74
CA PHE A 45 -8.31 26.24 18.29
C PHE A 45 -9.58 26.35 17.44
N CYS A 46 -9.61 25.70 16.28
CA CYS A 46 -10.75 25.62 15.38
C CYS A 46 -11.41 24.23 15.41
N ALA A 47 -10.87 23.30 16.20
CA ALA A 47 -11.44 21.97 16.40
C ALA A 47 -12.84 22.13 17.02
N PRO A 48 -13.91 21.54 16.45
CA PRO A 48 -15.25 21.72 16.96
C PRO A 48 -15.39 21.11 18.36
N GLN A 49 -15.91 21.88 19.34
CA GLN A 49 -16.23 21.45 20.71
C GLN A 49 -17.48 20.54 20.75
N PHE A 50 -17.50 19.47 19.97
CA PHE A 50 -18.63 18.55 19.93
C PHE A 50 -18.19 17.13 20.25
N ASP A 51 -18.89 16.55 21.22
CA ASP A 51 -18.80 15.16 21.64
C ASP A 51 -19.73 14.34 20.73
N TYR A 52 -19.20 13.89 19.58
CA TYR A 52 -19.97 13.00 18.70
C TYR A 52 -19.69 11.55 19.08
N PRO A 53 -20.72 10.69 19.07
CA PRO A 53 -20.53 9.27 19.33
C PRO A 53 -19.62 8.69 18.24
N LYS A 54 -18.56 8.00 18.66
CA LYS A 54 -17.64 7.34 17.74
C LYS A 54 -18.37 6.23 16.99
N GLN A 55 -18.15 6.16 15.68
CA GLN A 55 -18.73 5.11 14.85
C GLN A 55 -17.84 3.87 14.89
N ILE A 56 -18.39 2.72 15.27
CA ILE A 56 -17.68 1.45 15.24
C ILE A 56 -17.82 0.80 13.86
N ILE A 57 -16.70 0.48 13.23
CA ILE A 57 -16.62 -0.40 12.07
C ILE A 57 -16.31 -1.82 12.56
N ASP A 58 -17.30 -2.69 12.44
CA ASP A 58 -17.16 -4.08 12.82
C ASP A 58 -16.50 -4.89 11.70
N VAL A 59 -15.32 -5.43 12.00
CA VAL A 59 -14.52 -6.25 11.09
C VAL A 59 -14.43 -7.71 11.52
N ARG A 60 -15.14 -8.12 12.57
CA ARG A 60 -15.13 -9.52 13.05
C ARG A 60 -15.52 -10.49 11.95
N PHE A 61 -16.55 -10.14 11.18
CA PHE A 61 -17.00 -10.95 10.04
C PHE A 61 -15.92 -11.10 8.95
N LEU A 62 -15.10 -10.06 8.72
CA LEU A 62 -13.99 -10.13 7.77
C LEU A 62 -12.88 -11.06 8.28
N VAL A 63 -12.52 -10.95 9.56
CA VAL A 63 -11.54 -11.83 10.21
C VAL A 63 -12.01 -13.29 10.14
N ASP A 64 -13.29 -13.54 10.45
CA ASP A 64 -13.89 -14.88 10.39
C ASP A 64 -13.89 -15.45 8.96
N GLN A 65 -14.19 -14.62 7.96
CA GLN A 65 -14.10 -15.03 6.56
C GLN A 65 -12.67 -15.42 6.17
N ALA A 66 -11.69 -14.59 6.52
CA ALA A 66 -10.31 -14.85 6.20
C ALA A 66 -9.77 -16.09 6.92
N ALA A 67 -10.18 -16.32 8.18
CA ALA A 67 -9.89 -17.53 8.93
C ALA A 67 -10.48 -18.78 8.26
N ARG A 68 -11.70 -18.69 7.71
CA ARG A 68 -12.30 -19.78 6.92
C ARG A 68 -11.50 -20.08 5.66
N VAL A 69 -11.04 -19.05 4.93
CA VAL A 69 -10.19 -19.24 3.75
C VAL A 69 -8.90 -20.00 4.11
N LEU A 70 -8.23 -19.59 5.19
CA LEU A 70 -7.02 -20.26 5.69
C LEU A 70 -7.28 -21.70 6.12
N LYS A 71 -8.45 -22.00 6.70
CA LYS A 71 -8.80 -23.34 7.14
C LYS A 71 -9.17 -24.28 5.99
N THR A 72 -9.85 -23.76 4.96
CA THR A 72 -10.22 -24.53 3.77
C THR A 72 -8.99 -24.93 2.95
N GLY A 73 -7.96 -24.08 2.92
CA GLY A 73 -6.72 -24.35 2.19
C GLY A 73 -6.89 -24.24 0.67
N LEU A 74 -6.09 -25.02 -0.06
CA LEU A 74 -6.16 -25.12 -1.52
C LEU A 74 -7.25 -26.10 -1.95
N GLU A 75 -8.01 -25.73 -2.98
CA GLU A 75 -9.07 -26.57 -3.56
C GLU A 75 -8.51 -27.78 -4.33
N SER A 76 -7.26 -27.70 -4.76
CA SER A 76 -6.60 -28.77 -5.52
C SER A 76 -5.12 -28.83 -5.18
N PRO A 77 -4.51 -30.03 -5.17
CA PRO A 77 -3.08 -30.19 -4.99
C PRO A 77 -2.32 -29.46 -6.12
N ILE A 78 -1.30 -28.70 -5.73
CA ILE A 78 -0.40 -28.01 -6.66
C ILE A 78 1.00 -28.53 -6.40
N SER A 79 1.64 -29.02 -7.47
CA SER A 79 3.05 -29.39 -7.46
C SER A 79 3.88 -28.19 -7.89
N ALA A 80 4.92 -27.87 -7.13
CA ALA A 80 5.92 -26.86 -7.46
C ALA A 80 7.30 -27.38 -7.00
N SER A 81 8.37 -26.84 -7.55
CA SER A 81 9.74 -27.29 -7.25
C SER A 81 10.22 -26.83 -5.87
N SER A 82 9.62 -25.76 -5.35
CA SER A 82 9.88 -25.21 -4.02
C SER A 82 8.67 -24.46 -3.46
N SER A 83 8.70 -24.14 -2.16
CA SER A 83 7.64 -23.38 -1.49
C SER A 83 7.55 -21.96 -2.03
N LEU A 84 8.69 -21.34 -2.36
CA LEU A 84 8.74 -20.02 -2.98
C LEU A 84 8.12 -20.00 -4.39
N GLU A 85 8.37 -21.02 -5.22
CA GLU A 85 7.74 -21.13 -6.54
C GLU A 85 6.23 -21.38 -6.43
N LYS A 86 5.80 -22.18 -5.44
CA LYS A 86 4.39 -22.42 -5.16
C LYS A 86 3.67 -21.12 -4.78
N LEU A 87 4.30 -20.30 -3.94
CA LEU A 87 3.82 -18.98 -3.57
C LEU A 87 3.78 -18.01 -4.77
N ALA A 88 4.77 -18.05 -5.67
CA ALA A 88 4.79 -17.24 -6.88
C ALA A 88 3.67 -17.64 -7.85
N PHE A 89 3.42 -18.95 -8.00
CA PHE A 89 2.24 -19.45 -8.72
C PHE A 89 0.94 -18.95 -8.09
N GLY A 90 0.83 -19.02 -6.76
CA GLY A 90 -0.31 -18.51 -6.01
C GLY A 90 -0.55 -17.02 -6.22
N LEU A 91 0.52 -16.21 -6.23
CA LEU A 91 0.46 -14.77 -6.46
C LEU A 91 -0.15 -14.46 -7.83
N ASN A 92 0.28 -15.17 -8.87
CA ASN A 92 -0.27 -15.01 -10.22
C ASN A 92 -1.74 -15.45 -10.30
N ARG A 93 -2.12 -16.51 -9.57
CA ARG A 93 -3.51 -16.96 -9.51
C ARG A 93 -4.44 -15.94 -8.85
N ILE A 94 -4.05 -15.37 -7.71
CA ILE A 94 -4.90 -14.41 -6.99
C ILE A 94 -4.98 -13.03 -7.66
N ARG A 95 -3.99 -12.68 -8.49
CA ARG A 95 -4.05 -11.47 -9.35
C ARG A 95 -4.97 -11.65 -10.56
N GLY A 96 -5.14 -12.89 -11.01
CA GLY A 96 -5.99 -13.29 -12.12
C GLY A 96 -5.35 -13.10 -13.49
N THR A 97 -5.76 -13.93 -14.44
CA THR A 97 -5.35 -13.86 -15.85
C THR A 97 -6.56 -13.46 -16.69
N SER A 98 -6.54 -12.27 -17.29
CA SER A 98 -7.60 -11.70 -18.15
C SER A 98 -8.79 -11.08 -17.40
N LYS A 99 -8.92 -9.76 -17.54
CA LYS A 99 -10.07 -8.97 -17.09
C LYS A 99 -10.46 -8.03 -18.23
N THR A 100 -11.67 -8.21 -18.76
CA THR A 100 -12.12 -7.64 -20.04
C THR A 100 -12.37 -6.13 -20.00
N LYS A 101 -12.33 -5.48 -18.82
CA LYS A 101 -12.52 -4.04 -18.69
C LYS A 101 -11.75 -3.44 -17.51
N VAL A 102 -10.87 -2.49 -17.83
CA VAL A 102 -10.21 -1.63 -16.83
C VAL A 102 -11.20 -0.54 -16.42
N GLN A 103 -11.50 -0.45 -15.13
CA GLN A 103 -12.38 0.56 -14.56
C GLN A 103 -11.55 1.74 -14.05
N LYS A 104 -11.97 2.96 -14.39
CA LYS A 104 -11.36 4.18 -13.86
C LYS A 104 -12.14 4.66 -12.66
N LEU A 105 -11.50 4.68 -11.49
CA LEU A 105 -12.12 5.12 -10.25
C LEU A 105 -11.69 6.56 -9.94
N THR A 106 -12.65 7.49 -10.04
CA THR A 106 -12.42 8.92 -9.83
C THR A 106 -12.91 9.42 -8.46
N SER A 107 -13.57 8.56 -7.69
CA SER A 107 -14.04 8.85 -6.34
C SER A 107 -13.81 7.66 -5.42
N LEU A 108 -13.36 7.91 -4.19
CA LEU A 108 -13.13 6.94 -3.13
C LEU A 108 -13.87 7.41 -1.88
N GLY A 109 -14.92 6.70 -1.50
CA GLY A 109 -15.63 6.88 -0.23
C GLY A 109 -15.65 5.59 0.58
N LYS A 110 -16.48 5.56 1.63
CA LYS A 110 -16.57 4.45 2.60
C LYS A 110 -16.65 3.08 1.93
N GLU A 111 -17.60 2.90 1.02
CA GLU A 111 -17.86 1.60 0.38
C GLU A 111 -16.64 1.10 -0.41
N GLN A 112 -15.95 1.99 -1.14
CA GLN A 112 -14.75 1.62 -1.88
C GLN A 112 -13.60 1.26 -0.94
N PHE A 113 -13.42 1.99 0.16
CA PHE A 113 -12.41 1.66 1.16
C PHE A 113 -12.68 0.30 1.80
N LEU A 114 -13.91 0.03 2.22
CA LEU A 114 -14.29 -1.25 2.84
C LEU A 114 -14.13 -2.42 1.86
N ALA A 115 -14.57 -2.27 0.61
CA ALA A 115 -14.40 -3.28 -0.43
C ALA A 115 -12.91 -3.58 -0.69
N LEU A 116 -12.06 -2.55 -0.77
CA LEU A 116 -10.62 -2.72 -0.92
C LEU A 116 -10.01 -3.47 0.25
N TRP A 117 -10.43 -3.17 1.49
CA TRP A 117 -9.87 -3.83 2.68
C TRP A 117 -10.27 -5.30 2.76
N GLN A 118 -11.53 -5.58 2.46
CA GLN A 118 -12.03 -6.95 2.39
C GLN A 118 -11.27 -7.75 1.32
N ASP A 119 -11.18 -7.23 0.11
CA ASP A 119 -10.49 -7.87 -1.01
C ASP A 119 -8.99 -8.08 -0.72
N ASP A 120 -8.30 -7.07 -0.19
CA ASP A 120 -6.90 -7.15 0.23
C ASP A 120 -6.69 -8.30 1.24
N MET A 121 -7.47 -8.34 2.31
CA MET A 121 -7.29 -9.34 3.37
C MET A 121 -7.61 -10.77 2.89
N LEU A 122 -8.68 -10.94 2.11
CA LEU A 122 -9.05 -12.24 1.56
C LEU A 122 -8.05 -12.75 0.52
N LYS A 123 -7.47 -11.87 -0.30
CA LYS A 123 -6.38 -12.22 -1.22
C LYS A 123 -5.15 -12.70 -0.48
N VAL A 124 -4.72 -11.99 0.56
CA VAL A 124 -3.57 -12.40 1.37
C VAL A 124 -3.84 -13.74 2.05
N ALA A 125 -5.05 -13.93 2.60
CA ALA A 125 -5.45 -15.20 3.20
C ALA A 125 -5.39 -16.35 2.17
N LYS A 126 -5.91 -16.15 0.95
CA LYS A 126 -5.85 -17.15 -0.12
C LYS A 126 -4.42 -17.39 -0.60
N TRP A 127 -3.59 -16.37 -0.69
CA TRP A 127 -2.18 -16.50 -1.09
C TRP A 127 -1.37 -17.34 -0.09
N LEU A 128 -1.60 -17.14 1.21
CA LEU A 128 -0.96 -17.92 2.27
C LEU A 128 -1.37 -19.41 2.28
N THR A 129 -2.44 -19.81 1.57
CA THR A 129 -2.76 -21.24 1.40
C THR A 129 -1.81 -21.95 0.43
N TYR A 130 -1.04 -21.21 -0.36
CA TYR A 130 0.00 -21.76 -1.23
C TYR A 130 1.33 -22.01 -0.49
N PHE A 131 1.42 -21.72 0.81
CA PHE A 131 2.64 -21.93 1.60
C PHE A 131 2.43 -23.07 2.61
N ASP A 132 2.95 -24.25 2.31
CA ASP A 132 2.65 -25.47 3.05
C ASP A 132 3.13 -25.40 4.51
N GLU A 133 4.30 -24.82 4.73
CA GLU A 133 4.89 -24.60 6.06
C GLU A 133 4.06 -23.63 6.90
N PHE A 134 3.44 -22.62 6.26
CA PHE A 134 2.51 -21.73 6.95
C PHE A 134 1.20 -22.43 7.29
N GLN A 135 0.69 -23.30 6.40
CA GLN A 135 -0.56 -24.04 6.63
C GLN A 135 -0.48 -24.99 7.83
N GLN A 136 0.71 -25.52 8.12
CA GLN A 136 0.99 -26.37 9.27
C GLN A 136 0.96 -25.64 10.63
N LEU A 137 0.95 -24.30 10.64
CA LEU A 137 0.87 -23.54 11.88
C LEU A 137 -0.50 -23.70 12.56
N PRO A 138 -0.54 -23.60 13.91
CA PRO A 138 -1.80 -23.46 14.65
C PRO A 138 -2.68 -22.35 14.09
N ASP A 139 -3.99 -22.58 14.03
CA ASP A 139 -4.96 -21.63 13.44
C ASP A 139 -4.87 -20.23 14.05
N GLN A 140 -4.66 -20.13 15.38
CA GLN A 140 -4.48 -18.85 16.05
C GLN A 140 -3.27 -18.07 15.49
N LEU A 141 -2.12 -18.74 15.31
CA LEU A 141 -0.92 -18.09 14.78
C LEU A 141 -1.11 -17.66 13.33
N LYS A 142 -1.80 -18.45 12.51
CA LYS A 142 -2.13 -18.08 11.13
C LYS A 142 -2.97 -16.80 11.08
N ILE A 143 -3.96 -16.68 11.95
CA ILE A 143 -4.83 -15.50 12.05
C ILE A 143 -4.02 -14.28 12.53
N GLU A 144 -3.24 -14.40 13.60
CA GLU A 144 -2.43 -13.28 14.13
C GLU A 144 -1.42 -12.76 13.09
N ILE A 145 -0.75 -13.67 12.38
CA ILE A 145 0.17 -13.29 11.31
C ILE A 145 -0.59 -12.59 10.18
N LEU A 146 -1.72 -13.13 9.73
CA LEU A 146 -2.54 -12.51 8.69
C LEU A 146 -2.96 -11.08 9.09
N LYS A 147 -3.45 -10.88 10.32
CA LYS A 147 -3.82 -9.54 10.84
C LYS A 147 -2.66 -8.57 10.79
N GLY A 148 -1.44 -9.05 11.05
CA GLY A 148 -0.22 -8.24 11.03
C GLY A 148 0.29 -7.89 9.62
N ILE A 149 0.09 -8.77 8.62
CA ILE A 149 0.78 -8.61 7.32
C ILE A 149 -0.08 -8.09 6.18
N TRP A 150 -1.41 -8.24 6.22
CA TRP A 150 -2.24 -7.99 5.04
C TRP A 150 -2.06 -6.58 4.45
N ARG A 151 -1.99 -5.55 5.29
CA ARG A 151 -1.69 -4.16 4.87
C ARG A 151 -0.32 -4.01 4.22
N VAL A 152 0.68 -4.66 4.80
CA VAL A 152 2.08 -4.58 4.37
C VAL A 152 2.24 -5.25 3.01
N TRP A 153 1.64 -6.43 2.88
CA TRP A 153 1.55 -7.16 1.62
C TRP A 153 0.88 -6.32 0.52
N SER A 154 -0.31 -5.77 0.81
CA SER A 154 -1.08 -4.99 -0.18
C SER A 154 -0.37 -3.72 -0.63
N ARG A 155 0.50 -3.12 0.20
CA ARG A 155 1.33 -1.98 -0.23
C ARG A 155 2.29 -2.38 -1.34
N LEU A 156 3.03 -3.47 -1.18
CA LEU A 156 3.95 -3.96 -2.21
C LEU A 156 3.19 -4.50 -3.44
N ASP A 157 2.05 -5.16 -3.24
CA ASP A 157 1.22 -5.64 -4.34
C ASP A 157 0.69 -4.50 -5.22
N ARG A 158 0.27 -3.37 -4.63
CA ARG A 158 -0.16 -2.19 -5.39
C ARG A 158 0.98 -1.57 -6.21
N LEU A 159 2.20 -1.53 -5.67
CA LEU A 159 3.38 -1.07 -6.40
C LEU A 159 3.67 -1.99 -7.59
N ALA A 160 3.69 -3.30 -7.35
CA ALA A 160 3.91 -4.31 -8.40
C ALA A 160 2.81 -4.30 -9.47
N THR A 161 1.54 -4.21 -9.07
CA THR A 161 0.40 -4.16 -9.99
C THR A 161 0.45 -2.90 -10.85
N THR A 162 0.84 -1.76 -10.27
CA THR A 162 1.03 -0.51 -11.03
C THR A 162 2.19 -0.62 -12.01
N MET A 163 3.33 -1.17 -11.58
CA MET A 163 4.48 -1.46 -12.46
C MET A 163 4.07 -2.32 -13.66
N ILE A 164 3.41 -3.46 -13.42
CA ILE A 164 2.92 -4.36 -14.47
C ILE A 164 1.92 -3.64 -15.39
N GLY A 165 1.03 -2.82 -14.82
CA GLY A 165 0.09 -2.00 -15.57
C GLY A 165 0.77 -1.01 -16.51
N ARG A 166 1.86 -0.36 -16.07
CA ARG A 166 2.65 0.56 -16.90
C ARG A 166 3.39 -0.15 -18.02
N GLN A 167 4.02 -1.29 -17.72
CA GLN A 167 4.71 -2.12 -18.71
C GLN A 167 3.76 -2.59 -19.84
N ASN A 168 2.49 -2.84 -19.50
CA ASN A 168 1.46 -3.25 -20.44
C ASN A 168 0.68 -2.08 -21.07
N ASN A 169 1.09 -0.82 -20.85
CA ASN A 169 0.40 0.39 -21.34
C ASN A 169 -1.06 0.52 -20.88
N ILE A 170 -1.43 -0.13 -19.76
CA ILE A 170 -2.76 -0.03 -19.13
C ILE A 170 -2.81 1.15 -18.16
N CYS A 171 -1.70 1.42 -17.48
CA CYS A 171 -1.56 2.44 -16.45
C CYS A 171 -0.55 3.51 -16.87
N GLN A 172 -0.79 4.77 -16.53
CA GLN A 172 0.09 5.91 -16.83
C GLN A 172 0.86 6.35 -15.56
N ASP A 173 1.88 7.19 -15.70
CA ASP A 173 2.73 7.65 -14.59
C ASP A 173 1.97 8.36 -13.47
N ASN A 174 0.84 9.02 -13.77
CA ASN A 174 -0.01 9.68 -12.78
C ASN A 174 -1.19 8.82 -12.32
N MET A 175 -1.09 7.50 -12.44
CA MET A 175 -2.14 6.56 -12.04
C MET A 175 -1.55 5.45 -11.17
N MET A 176 -2.37 4.99 -10.23
CA MET A 176 -2.16 3.73 -9.52
C MET A 176 -3.07 2.67 -10.11
N MET A 177 -2.58 1.44 -10.18
CA MET A 177 -3.39 0.28 -10.56
C MET A 177 -3.51 -0.68 -9.39
N LEU A 178 -4.70 -1.23 -9.22
CA LEU A 178 -4.97 -2.30 -8.26
C LEU A 178 -6.00 -3.26 -8.83
N ASN A 179 -6.01 -4.46 -8.28
CA ASN A 179 -7.06 -5.43 -8.54
C ASN A 179 -8.11 -5.29 -7.43
N LEU A 180 -9.38 -5.12 -7.79
CA LEU A 180 -10.50 -5.16 -6.85
C LEU A 180 -11.42 -6.27 -7.31
N GLU A 181 -11.52 -7.35 -6.52
CA GLU A 181 -12.22 -8.57 -6.91
C GLU A 181 -11.71 -9.03 -8.31
N ASP A 182 -12.63 -9.26 -9.24
CA ASP A 182 -12.36 -9.65 -10.62
C ASP A 182 -12.16 -8.46 -11.58
N ASN A 183 -12.04 -7.24 -11.07
CA ASN A 183 -11.84 -6.04 -11.88
C ASN A 183 -10.41 -5.50 -11.77
N GLN A 184 -9.92 -4.90 -12.86
CA GLN A 184 -8.74 -4.04 -12.83
C GLN A 184 -9.21 -2.61 -12.64
N VAL A 185 -8.63 -1.90 -11.67
CA VAL A 185 -9.00 -0.54 -11.33
C VAL A 185 -7.79 0.36 -11.47
N VAL A 186 -7.97 1.49 -12.16
CA VAL A 186 -6.99 2.58 -12.23
C VAL A 186 -7.50 3.80 -11.48
N ILE A 187 -6.63 4.37 -10.64
CA ILE A 187 -6.92 5.53 -9.78
C ILE A 187 -5.97 6.66 -10.19
N PRO A 188 -6.48 7.74 -10.81
CA PRO A 188 -5.68 8.91 -11.11
C PRO A 188 -5.17 9.62 -9.85
N ILE A 189 -3.86 9.72 -9.72
CA ILE A 189 -3.15 10.39 -8.63
C ILE A 189 -3.36 11.91 -8.81
N GLY A 190 -4.15 12.51 -7.92
CA GLY A 190 -4.36 13.96 -7.86
C GLY A 190 -5.71 14.47 -8.37
N SER A 191 -6.41 13.74 -9.23
CA SER A 191 -7.79 14.09 -9.65
C SER A 191 -8.88 13.24 -9.01
N THR A 192 -8.50 12.21 -8.23
CA THR A 192 -9.45 11.37 -7.50
C THR A 192 -10.02 12.13 -6.30
N GLN A 193 -11.34 12.20 -6.21
CA GLN A 193 -12.03 12.75 -5.05
C GLN A 193 -12.02 11.72 -3.92
N ILE A 194 -11.50 12.11 -2.75
CA ILE A 194 -11.45 11.22 -1.58
C ILE A 194 -12.44 11.76 -0.56
N ASP A 195 -13.52 11.02 -0.35
CA ASP A 195 -14.52 11.29 0.66
C ASP A 195 -14.14 10.60 1.98
N LEU A 196 -13.85 11.43 2.97
CA LEU A 196 -13.50 11.02 4.34
C LEU A 196 -14.57 11.45 5.34
N SER A 197 -15.71 11.97 4.88
CA SER A 197 -16.82 12.43 5.74
C SER A 197 -17.51 11.31 6.53
N TRP A 198 -17.10 10.05 6.32
CA TRP A 198 -17.53 8.91 7.13
C TRP A 198 -16.60 8.61 8.30
N MET A 199 -15.38 9.18 8.32
CA MET A 199 -14.39 8.94 9.37
C MET A 199 -13.77 10.19 9.98
N SER A 200 -13.79 11.33 9.28
CA SER A 200 -13.10 12.56 9.66
C SER A 200 -13.98 13.78 9.44
N ARG A 201 -13.84 14.77 10.31
CA ARG A 201 -14.49 16.09 10.14
C ARG A 201 -13.75 16.96 9.12
N TYR A 202 -12.54 16.56 8.77
CA TYR A 202 -11.68 17.23 7.81
C TYR A 202 -11.72 16.52 6.47
N ASN A 203 -11.85 17.28 5.39
CA ASN A 203 -11.70 16.73 4.06
C ASN A 203 -10.24 16.36 3.77
N ALA A 204 -10.02 15.60 2.68
CA ALA A 204 -8.69 15.14 2.30
C ALA A 204 -7.66 16.27 2.12
N HIS A 205 -8.06 17.48 1.71
CA HIS A 205 -7.16 18.61 1.57
C HIS A 205 -6.72 19.17 2.92
N GLN A 206 -7.64 19.31 3.87
CA GLN A 206 -7.33 19.76 5.23
C GLN A 206 -6.42 18.77 5.97
N LEU A 207 -6.65 17.47 5.77
CA LEU A 207 -5.83 16.43 6.39
C LEU A 207 -4.37 16.42 5.90
N ARG A 208 -4.07 17.00 4.73
CA ARG A 208 -2.67 17.17 4.29
C ARG A 208 -1.86 18.01 5.27
N LEU A 209 -2.49 18.90 6.04
CA LEU A 209 -1.83 19.68 7.10
C LEU A 209 -1.36 18.80 8.27
N PHE A 210 -2.00 17.65 8.49
CA PHE A 210 -1.56 16.61 9.42
C PHE A 210 -0.60 15.59 8.74
N GLY A 211 -0.19 15.85 7.51
CA GLY A 211 0.66 14.96 6.72
C GLY A 211 -0.08 13.75 6.14
N TYR A 212 -1.42 13.74 6.15
CA TYR A 212 -2.20 12.69 5.49
C TYR A 212 -1.99 12.73 3.98
N GLN A 213 -1.62 11.58 3.43
CA GLN A 213 -1.51 11.36 2.00
C GLN A 213 -2.00 9.95 1.71
N TYR A 214 -2.90 9.83 0.73
CA TYR A 214 -3.41 8.53 0.31
C TYR A 214 -2.32 7.68 -0.37
N ILE A 215 -1.39 8.34 -1.07
CA ILE A 215 -0.26 7.72 -1.76
C ILE A 215 1.02 8.25 -1.14
N ASP A 216 2.01 7.37 -0.98
CA ASP A 216 3.30 7.68 -0.38
C ASP A 216 4.13 8.57 -1.33
N GLU A 217 4.88 9.53 -0.78
CA GLU A 217 5.73 10.43 -1.57
C GLU A 217 6.76 9.65 -2.41
N LYS A 218 7.21 8.50 -1.89
CA LYS A 218 8.19 7.63 -2.56
C LYS A 218 7.58 6.62 -3.53
N THR A 219 6.25 6.61 -3.71
CA THR A 219 5.58 5.60 -4.55
C THR A 219 6.14 5.55 -5.97
N GLU A 220 6.36 6.70 -6.61
CA GLU A 220 6.90 6.74 -7.98
C GLU A 220 8.35 6.25 -8.07
N GLU A 221 9.21 6.64 -7.11
CA GLU A 221 10.60 6.17 -7.02
C GLU A 221 10.65 4.65 -6.87
N LEU A 222 9.78 4.10 -6.01
CA LEU A 222 9.69 2.66 -5.77
C LEU A 222 9.24 1.90 -7.03
N ILE A 223 8.20 2.38 -7.72
CA ILE A 223 7.72 1.76 -8.96
C ILE A 223 8.81 1.78 -10.03
N GLN A 224 9.53 2.90 -10.18
CA GLN A 224 10.63 2.99 -11.14
C GLN A 224 11.75 2.01 -10.78
N THR A 225 12.16 1.96 -9.50
CA THR A 225 13.22 1.05 -9.04
C THR A 225 12.84 -0.41 -9.28
N MET A 226 11.58 -0.79 -9.04
CA MET A 226 11.08 -2.14 -9.33
C MET A 226 11.07 -2.43 -10.85
N THR A 227 10.72 -1.43 -11.67
CA THR A 227 10.73 -1.53 -13.14
C THR A 227 12.14 -1.78 -13.66
N ASP A 228 13.12 -1.03 -13.15
CA ASP A 228 14.53 -1.11 -13.55
C ASP A 228 15.16 -2.45 -13.16
N LEU A 229 14.73 -3.05 -12.03
CA LEU A 229 15.20 -4.36 -11.60
C LEU A 229 14.64 -5.53 -12.43
N GLN A 230 13.54 -5.33 -13.16
CA GLN A 230 12.83 -6.37 -13.90
C GLN A 230 12.61 -7.62 -13.03
N LEU A 231 11.89 -7.43 -11.91
CA LEU A 231 11.65 -8.48 -10.93
C LEU A 231 10.86 -9.64 -11.56
N THR A 232 11.33 -10.87 -11.33
CA THR A 232 10.53 -12.07 -11.62
C THR A 232 9.45 -12.27 -10.57
N ASP A 233 8.43 -13.08 -10.87
CA ASP A 233 7.38 -13.39 -9.89
C ASP A 233 7.94 -14.09 -8.64
N VAL A 234 8.99 -14.92 -8.80
CA VAL A 234 9.69 -15.59 -7.70
C VAL A 234 10.39 -14.56 -6.80
N GLU A 235 11.10 -13.60 -7.40
CA GLU A 235 11.79 -12.52 -6.69
C GLU A 235 10.82 -11.59 -5.96
N LEU A 236 9.74 -11.19 -6.65
CA LEU A 236 8.68 -10.37 -6.06
C LEU A 236 8.01 -11.08 -4.89
N THR A 237 7.76 -12.39 -5.02
CA THR A 237 7.20 -13.23 -3.95
C THR A 237 8.14 -13.30 -2.75
N PHE A 238 9.45 -13.45 -2.98
CA PHE A 238 10.43 -13.42 -1.90
C PHE A 238 10.46 -12.07 -1.20
N MET A 239 10.42 -10.98 -1.96
CA MET A 239 10.30 -9.63 -1.40
C MET A 239 9.05 -9.47 -0.53
N MET A 240 7.89 -9.94 -1.00
CA MET A 240 6.64 -9.91 -0.23
C MET A 240 6.76 -10.68 1.07
N CYS A 241 7.30 -11.90 1.04
CA CYS A 241 7.49 -12.72 2.22
C CYS A 241 8.46 -12.06 3.21
N GLN A 242 9.63 -11.61 2.73
CA GLN A 242 10.63 -10.95 3.57
C GLN A 242 10.06 -9.70 4.23
N LEU A 243 9.34 -8.87 3.45
CA LEU A 243 8.72 -7.67 3.96
C LEU A 243 7.69 -7.99 5.06
N CYS A 244 6.82 -8.96 4.83
CA CYS A 244 5.75 -9.34 5.73
C CYS A 244 6.25 -10.03 7.00
N PHE A 245 7.10 -11.04 6.88
CA PHE A 245 7.57 -11.84 8.01
C PHE A 245 8.54 -11.07 8.90
N HIS A 246 9.45 -10.27 8.32
CA HIS A 246 10.27 -9.36 9.13
C HIS A 246 9.41 -8.33 9.87
N TYR A 247 8.38 -7.80 9.20
CA TYR A 247 7.49 -6.82 9.81
C TYR A 247 6.70 -7.41 10.99
N VAL A 248 6.07 -8.57 10.80
CA VAL A 248 5.22 -9.19 11.82
C VAL A 248 6.03 -9.76 12.98
N GLY A 249 7.22 -10.31 12.69
CA GLY A 249 8.17 -10.76 13.71
C GLY A 249 8.62 -9.61 14.60
N LYS A 250 8.99 -8.47 14.01
CA LYS A 250 9.33 -7.27 14.80
C LYS A 250 8.15 -6.71 15.59
N ARG A 251 6.94 -6.79 15.05
CA ARG A 251 5.74 -6.23 15.67
C ARG A 251 5.30 -7.03 16.89
N TYR A 252 5.16 -8.34 16.76
CA TYR A 252 4.60 -9.18 17.82
C TYR A 252 5.65 -9.83 18.72
N GLN A 253 6.89 -9.99 18.24
CA GLN A 253 7.98 -10.64 18.98
C GLN A 253 7.63 -12.09 19.40
N GLY A 254 8.46 -12.69 20.25
CA GLY A 254 8.22 -14.02 20.83
C GLY A 254 7.97 -15.11 19.78
N VAL A 255 6.91 -15.91 20.00
CA VAL A 255 6.57 -17.06 19.14
C VAL A 255 6.36 -16.65 17.68
N ILE A 256 5.78 -15.47 17.41
CA ILE A 256 5.57 -15.02 16.03
C ILE A 256 6.90 -14.66 15.35
N MET A 257 7.87 -14.11 16.09
CA MET A 257 9.21 -13.88 15.56
C MET A 257 9.92 -15.19 15.22
N GLU A 258 9.88 -16.17 16.11
CA GLU A 258 10.48 -17.51 15.87
C GLU A 258 9.85 -18.19 14.65
N VAL A 259 8.52 -18.10 14.50
CA VAL A 259 7.81 -18.64 13.34
C VAL A 259 8.20 -17.89 12.07
N ALA A 260 8.23 -16.56 12.09
CA ALA A 260 8.61 -15.73 10.95
C ALA A 260 10.03 -16.04 10.47
N ASP A 261 10.98 -16.19 11.40
CA ASP A 261 12.37 -16.51 11.09
C ASP A 261 12.49 -17.91 10.46
N ARG A 262 11.78 -18.92 11.00
CA ARG A 262 11.75 -20.27 10.42
C ARG A 262 11.17 -20.29 9.01
N LEU A 263 10.06 -19.58 8.79
CA LEU A 263 9.45 -19.48 7.45
C LEU A 263 10.40 -18.75 6.48
N MET A 264 11.10 -17.72 6.94
CA MET A 264 12.09 -17.00 6.12
C MET A 264 13.33 -17.83 5.81
N GLU A 265 13.76 -18.73 6.70
CA GLU A 265 14.87 -19.65 6.44
C GLU A 265 14.56 -20.56 5.25
N VAL A 266 13.37 -21.16 5.22
CA VAL A 266 12.88 -21.97 4.09
C VAL A 266 12.94 -21.17 2.79
N LEU A 267 12.34 -19.97 2.78
CA LEU A 267 12.27 -19.14 1.58
C LEU A 267 13.63 -18.59 1.15
N SER A 268 14.57 -18.42 2.09
CA SER A 268 15.94 -17.99 1.80
C SER A 268 16.74 -19.09 1.11
N ASN A 269 16.53 -20.34 1.52
CA ASN A 269 17.10 -21.50 0.84
C ASN A 269 16.51 -21.64 -0.57
N ASP A 270 15.19 -21.50 -0.70
CA ASP A 270 14.52 -21.58 -2.00
C ASP A 270 15.02 -20.52 -2.99
N ILE A 271 15.19 -19.26 -2.56
CA ILE A 271 15.70 -18.23 -3.47
C ILE A 271 17.18 -18.43 -3.81
N HIS A 272 17.99 -18.97 -2.88
CA HIS A 272 19.37 -19.38 -3.19
C HIS A 272 19.38 -20.44 -4.30
N GLU A 273 18.57 -21.48 -4.17
CA GLU A 273 18.47 -22.53 -5.18
C GLU A 273 17.93 -22.03 -6.52
N TYR A 274 16.96 -21.11 -6.49
CA TYR A 274 16.46 -20.44 -7.70
C TYR A 274 17.59 -19.73 -8.47
N TYR A 275 18.45 -18.98 -7.79
CA TYR A 275 19.58 -18.33 -8.46
C TYR A 275 20.67 -19.30 -8.91
N THR A 276 21.07 -20.27 -8.08
CA THR A 276 22.22 -21.13 -8.38
C THR A 276 21.89 -22.26 -9.33
N LYS A 277 20.75 -22.94 -9.14
CA LYS A 277 20.37 -24.13 -9.94
C LYS A 277 19.57 -23.77 -11.18
N ILE A 278 18.64 -22.82 -11.09
CA ILE A 278 17.72 -22.49 -12.19
C ILE A 278 18.33 -21.43 -13.11
N LEU A 279 18.86 -20.34 -12.54
CA LEU A 279 19.48 -19.26 -13.32
C LEU A 279 20.99 -19.42 -13.55
N GLY A 280 21.63 -20.42 -12.93
CA GLY A 280 23.07 -20.66 -13.07
C GLY A 280 23.94 -19.47 -12.62
N THR A 281 23.43 -18.62 -11.73
CA THR A 281 24.07 -17.36 -11.33
C THR A 281 24.52 -17.42 -9.89
N GLU A 282 25.83 -17.45 -9.65
CA GLU A 282 26.40 -17.44 -8.30
C GLU A 282 26.49 -16.02 -7.70
N LYS A 283 26.52 -14.99 -8.55
CA LYS A 283 26.73 -13.58 -8.15
C LYS A 283 25.40 -12.80 -8.04
N TYR A 284 24.47 -13.31 -7.24
CA TYR A 284 23.13 -12.72 -7.09
C TYR A 284 22.95 -11.84 -5.83
N ALA A 285 23.96 -11.78 -4.94
CA ALA A 285 23.87 -11.03 -3.67
C ALA A 285 23.54 -9.54 -3.85
N LEU A 286 24.11 -8.89 -4.87
CA LEU A 286 23.79 -7.48 -5.19
C LEU A 286 22.32 -7.30 -5.60
N ARG A 287 21.76 -8.30 -6.30
CA ARG A 287 20.35 -8.29 -6.71
C ARG A 287 19.42 -8.41 -5.50
N ILE A 288 19.71 -9.34 -4.58
CA ILE A 288 19.01 -9.42 -3.28
C ILE A 288 19.12 -8.10 -2.53
N SER A 289 20.31 -7.50 -2.45
CA SER A 289 20.51 -6.23 -1.76
C SER A 289 19.63 -5.11 -2.34
N SER A 290 19.54 -5.02 -3.67
CA SER A 290 18.66 -4.06 -4.34
C SER A 290 17.18 -4.29 -4.02
N MET A 291 16.72 -5.55 -4.01
CA MET A 291 15.37 -5.90 -3.57
C MET A 291 15.12 -5.49 -2.10
N MET A 292 16.07 -5.75 -1.21
CA MET A 292 15.94 -5.39 0.21
C MET A 292 15.93 -3.88 0.44
N LYS A 293 16.60 -3.08 -0.40
CA LYS A 293 16.51 -1.61 -0.34
C LYS A 293 15.07 -1.12 -0.56
N ILE A 294 14.35 -1.71 -1.51
CA ILE A 294 12.92 -1.40 -1.76
C ILE A 294 12.09 -1.75 -0.53
N ASN A 295 12.24 -2.96 0.01
CA ASN A 295 11.52 -3.38 1.22
C ASN A 295 11.79 -2.45 2.41
N ASN A 296 13.05 -2.05 2.63
CA ASN A 296 13.43 -1.13 3.69
C ASN A 296 12.78 0.26 3.51
N GLN A 297 12.72 0.78 2.28
CA GLN A 297 12.03 2.04 2.02
C GLN A 297 10.52 1.94 2.31
N ILE A 298 9.88 0.83 1.94
CA ILE A 298 8.46 0.59 2.27
C ILE A 298 8.27 0.53 3.79
N GLN A 299 9.11 -0.19 4.53
CA GLN A 299 9.04 -0.27 5.99
C GLN A 299 9.20 1.09 6.66
N GLN A 300 10.14 1.92 6.18
CA GLN A 300 10.29 3.28 6.67
C GLN A 300 9.02 4.12 6.44
N GLY A 301 8.40 4.00 5.27
CA GLY A 301 7.14 4.68 4.96
C GLY A 301 5.98 4.23 5.86
N ILE A 302 5.94 2.96 6.26
CA ILE A 302 4.96 2.43 7.23
C ILE A 302 5.18 3.08 8.61
N TYR A 303 6.43 3.10 9.10
CA TYR A 303 6.77 3.70 10.39
C TYR A 303 6.45 5.20 10.44
N GLN A 304 6.81 5.94 9.38
CA GLN A 304 6.52 7.37 9.29
C GLN A 304 5.01 7.66 9.30
N ARG A 305 4.22 6.82 8.63
CA ARG A 305 2.75 6.93 8.65
C ARG A 305 2.17 6.63 10.02
N ARG A 306 2.70 5.64 10.74
CA ARG A 306 2.25 5.36 12.12
C ARG A 306 2.43 6.58 13.03
N VAL A 307 3.58 7.24 12.96
CA VAL A 307 3.83 8.48 13.74
C VAL A 307 2.80 9.56 13.41
N LYS A 308 2.44 9.73 12.13
CA LYS A 308 1.39 10.67 11.70
C LYS A 308 0.00 10.23 12.16
N ALA A 309 -0.31 8.94 12.13
CA ALA A 309 -1.58 8.39 12.61
C ALA A 309 -1.75 8.58 14.12
N ASP A 310 -0.68 8.39 14.91
CA ASP A 310 -0.68 8.70 16.34
C ASP A 310 -0.93 10.17 16.62
N LEU A 311 -0.33 11.07 15.82
CA LEU A 311 -0.62 12.51 15.91
C LEU A 311 -2.10 12.80 15.62
N MET A 312 -2.65 12.23 14.55
CA MET A 312 -4.07 12.39 14.20
C MET A 312 -5.01 11.83 15.27
N ARG A 313 -4.62 10.74 15.94
CA ARG A 313 -5.36 10.17 17.07
C ARG A 313 -5.36 11.10 18.29
N ILE A 314 -4.24 11.74 18.62
CA ILE A 314 -4.15 12.72 19.73
C ILE A 314 -5.08 13.91 19.50
N PHE A 315 -5.26 14.33 18.24
CA PHE A 315 -6.11 15.46 17.87
C PHE A 315 -7.55 15.07 17.52
N ASP A 316 -7.96 13.82 17.79
CA ASP A 316 -9.30 13.30 17.47
C ASP A 316 -9.74 13.64 16.04
N VAL A 317 -8.80 13.53 15.10
CA VAL A 317 -9.03 13.82 13.68
C VAL A 317 -10.08 12.88 13.10
N PHE A 318 -10.05 11.61 13.54
CA PHE A 318 -10.99 10.58 13.12
C PHE A 318 -11.95 10.22 14.26
N TYR A 319 -13.24 10.05 13.93
CA TYR A 319 -14.31 9.63 14.87
C TYR A 319 -14.78 8.19 14.63
N VAL A 320 -13.90 7.35 14.07
CA VAL A 320 -14.17 5.93 13.82
C VAL A 320 -13.30 5.07 14.72
N GLU A 321 -13.90 4.02 15.25
CA GLU A 321 -13.23 2.93 15.96
C GLU A 321 -13.46 1.61 15.22
N TYR A 322 -12.62 0.61 15.50
CA TYR A 322 -12.71 -0.71 14.89
C TYR A 322 -12.96 -1.75 15.96
N SER A 323 -13.76 -2.78 15.64
CA SER A 323 -13.95 -3.92 16.55
C SER A 323 -12.66 -4.69 16.83
N ASP A 324 -11.66 -4.57 15.94
CA ASP A 324 -10.30 -5.06 16.10
C ASP A 324 -9.32 -3.93 15.74
N PRO A 325 -8.91 -3.09 16.72
CA PRO A 325 -8.02 -1.96 16.46
C PRO A 325 -6.64 -2.38 15.95
N GLU A 326 -6.15 -3.55 16.35
CA GLU A 326 -4.82 -4.01 15.99
C GLU A 326 -4.70 -4.24 14.47
N LEU A 327 -5.79 -4.67 13.83
CA LEU A 327 -5.87 -4.85 12.38
C LEU A 327 -5.56 -3.57 11.58
N PHE A 328 -5.81 -2.40 12.17
CA PHE A 328 -5.71 -1.09 11.52
C PHE A 328 -4.59 -0.20 12.07
N LEU A 329 -3.67 -0.74 12.87
CA LEU A 329 -2.51 0.03 13.39
C LEU A 329 -1.62 0.62 12.28
N ASP A 330 -1.68 0.06 11.07
CA ASP A 330 -0.92 0.53 9.89
C ASP A 330 -1.81 1.06 8.76
N ALA A 331 -3.08 1.38 9.07
CA ALA A 331 -4.09 1.82 8.12
C ALA A 331 -3.85 3.22 7.57
#